data_AF-A0A8T5RP20-F1
#
_entry.id   AF-A0A8T5RP20-F1
#
_cell.length_a   1.000
_cell.length_b   1.000
_cell.length_c   1.000
_cell.angle_alpha   90.00
_cell.angle_beta   90.00
_cell.angle_gamma   90.00
#
_symmetry.space_group_name_H-M   'P 1'
#
loop_
_entity.id
_entity.type
_entity.pdbx_description
1 polymer ?
#
loop_
_entity_poly.entity_id
_entity_poly.type
_entity_poly.pdbx_seq_one_letter_code
_entity_poly.pdbx_strand_id
1 'polypeptide(L)'
;MSEENELLEELKKIRELLTPKVEPPAKKPKNLAAEFLNFIKKYKILGLASAFILGLAVNALISSLAQDIITPLIGFFIPGFEDIANFKLGVFRIGKFIAAIINFVIIALIIFLIVKYASKVGFE
;
A
#
# COMPACT_ATOMS: atom_id res chain seq x y z
N MET A 1 22.76 32.53 -54.29
CA MET A 1 22.15 32.71 -52.96
C MET A 1 23.06 31.98 -52.02
N SER A 2 23.80 32.73 -51.22
CA SER A 2 24.98 32.27 -50.50
C SER A 2 24.57 31.42 -49.29
N GLU A 3 25.36 30.40 -49.00
CA GLU A 3 25.28 29.42 -47.90
C GLU A 3 24.89 30.04 -46.54
N GLU A 4 25.23 31.32 -46.35
CA GLU A 4 24.79 32.14 -45.22
C GLU A 4 23.27 32.15 -45.02
N ASN A 5 22.46 32.19 -46.07
CA ASN A 5 21.00 32.16 -45.95
C ASN A 5 20.49 30.80 -45.45
N GLU A 6 21.09 29.71 -45.90
CA GLU A 6 20.75 28.35 -45.45
C GLU A 6 21.16 28.14 -43.98
N LEU A 7 22.36 28.60 -43.60
CA LEU A 7 22.83 28.60 -42.22
C LEU A 7 21.92 29.44 -41.30
N LEU A 8 21.45 30.59 -41.76
CA LEU A 8 20.52 31.43 -41.01
C LEU A 8 19.14 30.77 -40.85
N GLU A 9 18.68 30.00 -41.83
CA GLU A 9 17.45 29.21 -41.72
C GLU A 9 17.61 28.05 -40.73
N GLU A 10 18.73 27.34 -40.76
CA GLU A 10 19.03 26.28 -39.79
C GLU A 10 19.16 26.84 -38.38
N LEU A 11 19.84 27.98 -38.20
CA LEU A 11 19.96 28.64 -36.89
C LEU A 11 18.61 29.12 -36.36
N LYS A 12 17.71 29.62 -37.22
CA LYS A 12 16.33 29.95 -36.83
C LYS A 12 15.56 28.71 -36.40
N LYS A 13 15.66 27.62 -37.15
CA LYS A 13 15.00 26.34 -36.85
C LYS A 13 15.52 25.72 -35.55
N ILE A 14 16.83 25.78 -35.33
CA ILE A 14 17.48 25.36 -34.08
C ILE A 14 17.01 26.26 -32.93
N ARG A 15 16.97 27.58 -33.11
CA ARG A 15 16.47 28.52 -32.08
C ARG A 15 15.03 28.22 -31.71
N GLU A 16 14.18 27.88 -32.67
CA GLU A 16 12.77 27.54 -32.43
C GLU A 16 12.62 26.19 -31.71
N LEU A 17 13.44 25.20 -32.05
CA LEU A 17 13.50 23.90 -31.37
C LEU A 17 14.12 23.99 -29.96
N LEU A 18 15.03 24.95 -29.75
CA LEU A 18 15.73 25.18 -28.49
C LEU A 18 15.01 26.19 -27.59
N THR A 19 14.11 27.02 -28.11
CA THR A 19 13.11 27.68 -27.28
C THR A 19 12.17 26.58 -26.79
N PRO A 20 12.23 26.18 -25.51
CA PRO A 20 11.24 25.26 -24.99
C PRO A 20 9.90 25.95 -25.23
N LYS A 21 8.95 25.28 -25.88
CA LYS A 21 7.58 25.77 -25.98
C LYS A 21 7.16 26.11 -24.56
N VAL A 22 7.17 27.40 -24.21
CA VAL A 22 6.90 27.86 -22.85
C VAL A 22 5.45 27.55 -22.63
N GLU A 23 5.17 26.38 -22.06
CA GLU A 23 3.83 26.06 -21.60
C GLU A 23 3.42 27.21 -20.69
N PRO A 24 2.28 27.89 -20.96
CA PRO A 24 1.86 29.05 -20.19
C PRO A 24 2.00 28.71 -18.71
N PRO A 25 2.63 29.57 -17.89
CA PRO A 25 2.89 29.28 -16.49
C PRO A 25 1.58 28.80 -15.87
N ALA A 26 1.58 27.55 -15.40
CA ALA A 26 0.39 26.91 -14.86
C ALA A 26 -0.29 27.91 -13.92
N LYS A 27 -1.53 28.31 -14.24
CA LYS A 27 -2.28 29.33 -13.50
C LYS A 27 -2.07 29.08 -12.01
N LYS A 28 -1.40 30.02 -11.32
CA LYS A 28 -1.19 29.91 -9.87
C LYS A 28 -2.57 29.62 -9.25
N PRO A 29 -2.72 28.49 -8.53
CA PRO A 29 -4.00 28.12 -7.95
C PRO A 29 -4.49 29.29 -7.11
N LYS A 30 -5.73 29.72 -7.36
CA LYS A 30 -6.25 30.96 -6.80
C LYS A 30 -6.43 30.88 -5.28
N ASN A 31 -6.59 29.65 -4.74
CA ASN A 31 -6.92 29.35 -3.34
C ASN A 31 -6.15 28.12 -2.80
N LEU A 32 -5.96 28.04 -1.48
CA LEU A 32 -5.26 26.97 -0.76
C LEU A 32 -5.75 25.55 -1.10
N ALA A 33 -7.06 25.35 -1.33
CA ALA A 33 -7.60 24.05 -1.70
C ALA A 33 -7.03 23.54 -3.05
N ALA A 34 -6.77 24.44 -3.99
CA ALA A 34 -6.16 24.09 -5.26
C ALA A 34 -4.64 23.84 -5.13
N GLU A 35 -3.96 24.52 -4.20
CA GLU A 35 -2.58 24.19 -3.81
C GLU A 35 -2.47 22.80 -3.18
N PHE A 36 -3.39 22.47 -2.26
CA PHE A 36 -3.45 21.16 -1.63
C PHE A 36 -3.77 20.04 -2.63
N LEU A 37 -4.76 20.23 -3.51
CA LEU A 37 -5.05 19.27 -4.57
C LEU A 37 -3.85 19.09 -5.51
N ASN A 38 -3.14 20.17 -5.84
CA ASN A 38 -1.91 20.11 -6.64
C ASN A 38 -0.79 19.37 -5.90
N PHE A 39 -0.65 19.54 -4.58
CA PHE A 39 0.27 18.78 -3.74
C PHE A 39 -0.06 17.29 -3.79
N ILE A 40 -1.29 16.91 -3.48
CA ILE A 40 -1.75 15.51 -3.47
C ILE A 40 -1.52 14.85 -4.85
N LYS A 41 -1.77 15.57 -5.94
CA LYS A 41 -1.49 15.10 -7.31
C LYS A 41 0.01 14.99 -7.59
N LYS A 42 0.80 16.03 -7.27
CA LYS A 42 2.25 16.08 -7.52
C LYS A 42 3.00 14.95 -6.82
N TYR A 43 2.62 14.65 -5.58
CA TYR A 43 3.26 13.62 -4.76
C TYR A 43 2.56 12.25 -4.85
N LYS A 44 1.56 12.09 -5.74
CA LYS A 44 0.82 10.83 -5.96
C LYS A 44 0.25 10.21 -4.67
N ILE A 45 -0.10 11.04 -3.68
CA ILE A 45 -0.49 10.60 -2.33
C ILE A 45 -1.81 9.82 -2.36
N LEU A 46 -2.70 10.07 -3.33
CA LEU A 46 -3.97 9.33 -3.46
C LEU A 46 -3.76 7.82 -3.62
N GLY A 47 -2.75 7.39 -4.39
CA GLY A 47 -2.45 5.97 -4.57
C GLY A 47 -1.96 5.33 -3.28
N LEU A 48 -1.07 6.02 -2.56
CA LEU A 48 -0.55 5.57 -1.27
C LEU A 48 -1.66 5.47 -0.21
N ALA A 49 -2.51 6.50 -0.10
CA ALA A 49 -3.62 6.52 0.84
C ALA A 49 -4.62 5.39 0.57
N SER A 50 -4.95 5.15 -0.70
CA SER A 50 -5.88 4.09 -1.09
C SER A 50 -5.31 2.70 -0.78
N ALA A 51 -4.03 2.47 -1.08
CA ALA A 51 -3.34 1.21 -0.76
C ALA A 51 -3.28 0.98 0.76
N PHE A 52 -2.99 2.02 1.54
CA PHE A 52 -2.94 1.92 2.99
C PHE A 52 -4.32 1.59 3.60
N ILE A 53 -5.38 2.29 3.19
CA ILE A 53 -6.74 2.04 3.68
C ILE A 53 -7.20 0.63 3.32
N LEU A 54 -6.96 0.19 2.08
CA LEU A 54 -7.29 -1.17 1.66
C LEU A 54 -6.48 -2.20 2.45
N GLY A 55 -5.19 -1.95 2.69
CA GLY A 55 -4.34 -2.80 3.52
C GLY A 55 -4.85 -2.94 4.95
N LEU A 56 -5.29 -1.84 5.58
CA LEU A 56 -5.92 -1.86 6.90
C LEU A 56 -7.21 -2.69 6.91
N ALA A 57 -8.07 -2.52 5.91
CA ALA A 57 -9.32 -3.26 5.79
C ALA A 57 -9.07 -4.77 5.59
N VAL A 58 -8.12 -5.13 4.73
CA VAL A 58 -7.72 -6.53 4.51
C VAL A 58 -7.15 -7.14 5.79
N ASN A 59 -6.29 -6.43 6.52
CA ASN A 59 -5.77 -6.89 7.80
C ASN A 59 -6.89 -7.12 8.83
N ALA A 60 -7.86 -6.21 8.92
CA ALA A 60 -9.01 -6.37 9.81
C ALA A 60 -9.85 -7.61 9.45
N LEU A 61 -10.10 -7.84 8.16
CA LEU A 61 -10.83 -9.02 7.69
C LEU A 61 -10.11 -10.33 8.03
N ILE A 62 -8.79 -10.38 7.80
CA ILE A 62 -7.97 -11.56 8.11
C ILE A 62 -7.92 -11.79 9.63
N SER A 63 -7.79 -10.73 10.42
CA SER A 63 -7.77 -10.82 11.87
C SER A 63 -9.09 -11.35 12.42
N SER A 64 -10.23 -10.87 11.91
CA SER A 64 -11.55 -11.38 12.29
C SER A 64 -11.72 -12.85 11.91
N LEU A 65 -11.30 -13.27 10.71
CA LEU A 65 -11.33 -14.68 10.34
C LEU A 65 -10.50 -15.54 11.31
N ALA A 66 -9.29 -15.11 11.66
CA ALA A 66 -8.42 -15.83 12.58
C ALA A 66 -8.99 -15.89 14.01
N GLN A 67 -9.46 -14.76 14.54
CA GLN A 67 -9.87 -14.62 15.94
C GLN A 67 -11.30 -15.07 16.19
N ASP A 68 -12.22 -14.80 15.27
CA ASP A 68 -13.66 -15.02 15.48
C ASP A 68 -14.13 -16.37 14.93
N ILE A 69 -13.38 -16.97 13.99
CA ILE A 69 -13.76 -18.24 13.35
C ILE A 69 -12.74 -19.33 13.65
N ILE A 70 -11.47 -19.13 13.32
CA ILE A 70 -10.46 -20.19 13.43
C ILE A 70 -10.10 -20.51 14.89
N THR A 71 -9.91 -19.48 15.72
CA THR A 71 -9.52 -19.65 17.13
C THR A 71 -10.59 -20.43 17.92
N PRO A 72 -11.90 -20.08 17.86
CA PRO A 72 -12.95 -20.86 18.52
C PRO A 72 -13.07 -22.29 17.95
N LEU A 73 -12.86 -22.46 16.64
CA LEU A 73 -12.86 -23.79 16.02
C LEU A 73 -11.75 -24.67 16.59
N ILE A 74 -10.53 -24.12 16.75
CA ILE A 74 -9.41 -24.84 17.38
C ILE A 74 -9.73 -25.13 18.86
N GLY A 75 -10.26 -24.14 19.59
CA GLY A 75 -10.65 -24.29 21.00
C GLY A 75 -11.72 -25.37 21.22
N PHE A 76 -12.61 -25.58 20.25
CA PHE A 76 -13.59 -26.66 20.29
C PHE A 76 -12.92 -28.05 20.23
N PHE A 77 -11.87 -28.23 19.42
CA PHE A 77 -11.16 -29.50 19.29
C PHE A 77 -10.07 -29.70 20.36
N ILE A 78 -9.55 -28.62 20.94
CA ILE A 78 -8.47 -28.64 21.94
C ILE A 78 -8.95 -27.93 23.22
N PRO A 79 -9.53 -28.68 24.17
CA PRO A 79 -9.94 -28.13 25.45
C PRO A 79 -8.77 -27.46 26.18
N GLY A 80 -8.97 -26.22 26.66
CA GLY A 80 -7.94 -25.45 27.36
C GLY A 80 -7.00 -24.63 26.46
N PHE A 81 -7.23 -24.60 25.14
CA PHE A 81 -6.45 -23.76 24.22
C PHE A 81 -6.53 -22.26 24.56
N GLU A 82 -7.71 -21.77 24.95
CA GLU A 82 -7.90 -20.37 25.35
C GLU A 82 -7.22 -20.03 26.68
N ASP A 83 -7.03 -21.03 27.55
CA ASP A 83 -6.38 -20.86 28.85
C ASP A 83 -4.87 -20.64 28.73
N ILE A 84 -4.26 -20.97 27.58
CA ILE A 84 -2.85 -20.71 27.30
C ILE A 84 -2.53 -19.22 27.48
N ALA A 85 -3.44 -18.33 27.06
CA ALA A 85 -3.25 -16.88 27.20
C ALA A 85 -3.22 -16.40 28.66
N ASN A 86 -3.87 -17.16 29.55
CA ASN A 86 -4.01 -16.84 30.97
C ASN A 86 -2.86 -17.39 31.82
N PHE A 87 -2.00 -18.25 31.26
CA PHE A 87 -0.86 -18.80 31.96
C PHE A 87 0.17 -17.71 32.32
N LYS A 88 0.51 -17.65 33.61
CA LYS A 88 1.46 -16.69 34.18
C LYS A 88 2.51 -17.45 34.99
N LEU A 89 3.76 -17.01 34.87
CA LEU A 89 4.87 -17.46 35.72
C LEU A 89 5.33 -16.28 36.57
N GLY A 90 4.78 -16.15 37.78
CA GLY A 90 4.94 -14.97 38.62
C GLY A 90 4.38 -13.71 37.93
N VAL A 91 5.22 -12.70 37.73
CA VAL A 91 4.85 -11.43 37.04
C VAL A 91 4.87 -11.57 35.52
N PHE A 92 5.54 -12.62 34.99
CA PHE A 92 5.70 -12.80 33.55
C PHE A 92 4.45 -13.42 32.91
N ARG A 93 3.85 -12.69 31.97
CA ARG A 93 2.66 -13.12 31.19
C ARG A 93 3.06 -13.98 29.99
N ILE A 94 3.80 -15.07 30.24
CA ILE A 94 4.35 -15.93 29.19
C ILE A 94 3.24 -16.52 28.31
N GLY A 95 2.08 -16.83 28.90
CA GLY A 95 0.91 -17.31 28.17
C GLY A 95 0.43 -16.38 27.07
N LYS A 96 0.43 -15.06 27.33
CA LYS A 96 0.05 -14.05 26.34
C LYS A 96 1.02 -14.03 25.14
N PHE A 97 2.31 -14.24 25.39
CA PHE A 97 3.31 -14.28 24.33
C PHE A 97 3.18 -15.53 23.47
N ILE A 98 2.99 -16.70 24.08
CA ILE A 98 2.74 -17.95 23.36
C ILE A 98 1.45 -17.86 22.54
N ALA A 99 0.37 -17.34 23.11
CA ALA A 99 -0.87 -17.10 22.39
C ALA A 99 -0.67 -16.16 21.18
N ALA A 100 0.15 -15.12 21.32
CA ALA A 100 0.49 -14.23 20.21
C ALA A 100 1.28 -14.94 19.08
N ILE A 101 2.22 -15.82 19.43
CA ILE A 101 2.94 -16.65 18.45
C ILE A 101 1.98 -17.56 17.70
N ILE A 102 1.07 -18.23 18.42
CA ILE A 102 0.08 -19.13 17.79
C ILE A 102 -0.82 -18.33 16.84
N ASN A 103 -1.33 -17.17 17.27
CA ASN A 103 -2.14 -16.30 16.42
C ASN A 103 -1.37 -15.83 15.18
N PHE A 104 -0.09 -15.49 15.31
CA PHE A 104 0.76 -15.14 14.17
C PHE A 104 0.88 -16.28 13.16
N VAL A 105 1.12 -17.51 13.63
CA VAL A 105 1.20 -18.70 12.76
C VAL A 105 -0.14 -18.95 12.04
N ILE A 106 -1.27 -18.77 12.71
CA ILE A 106 -2.61 -18.90 12.11
C ILE A 106 -2.80 -17.86 11.00
N ILE A 107 -2.52 -16.58 11.27
CA ILE A 107 -2.66 -15.50 10.28
C ILE A 107 -1.72 -15.74 9.08
N ALA A 108 -0.47 -16.12 9.33
CA ALA A 108 0.50 -16.43 8.28
C ALA A 108 0.01 -17.59 7.39
N LEU A 109 -0.57 -18.64 8.00
CA LEU A 109 -1.15 -19.75 7.26
C LEU A 109 -2.35 -19.32 6.41
N ILE A 110 -3.22 -18.47 6.93
CA ILE A 110 -4.38 -17.92 6.18
C ILE A 110 -3.90 -17.13 4.97
N ILE A 111 -2.95 -16.21 5.17
CA ILE A 111 -2.38 -15.40 4.07
C ILE A 111 -1.76 -16.32 3.02
N PHE A 112 -0.98 -17.31 3.44
CA PHE A 112 -0.39 -18.30 2.53
C PHE A 112 -1.46 -19.05 1.72
N LEU A 113 -2.55 -19.49 2.36
CA LEU A 113 -3.64 -20.17 1.66
C LEU A 113 -4.30 -19.23 0.63
N ILE A 114 -4.61 -17.99 1.02
CA ILE A 114 -5.23 -17.00 0.11
C ILE A 114 -4.34 -16.78 -1.11
N VAL A 115 -3.05 -16.51 -0.91
CA VAL A 115 -2.09 -16.30 -2.02
C VAL A 115 -2.00 -17.55 -2.90
N LYS A 116 -1.89 -18.74 -2.29
CA LYS A 116 -1.81 -20.01 -3.02
C LYS A 116 -3.07 -20.26 -3.87
N TYR A 117 -4.26 -19.99 -3.33
CA TYR A 117 -5.50 -20.14 -4.08
C TYR A 117 -5.62 -19.09 -5.18
N ALA A 118 -5.25 -17.84 -4.92
CA ALA A 118 -5.24 -16.78 -5.94
C ALA A 118 -4.32 -17.15 -7.11
N SER A 119 -3.10 -17.59 -6.85
CA SER A 119 -2.16 -18.06 -7.88
C SER A 119 -2.70 -19.26 -8.65
N LYS A 120 -3.46 -20.16 -8.01
CA LYS A 120 -4.07 -21.32 -8.69
C LYS A 120 -5.22 -20.93 -9.62
N VAL A 121 -5.92 -19.82 -9.35
CA VAL A 121 -7.06 -19.35 -10.14
C VAL A 121 -6.62 -18.52 -11.36
N GLY A 122 -5.32 -18.28 -11.54
CA GLY A 122 -4.79 -17.53 -12.68
C GLY A 122 -4.72 -16.02 -12.46
N PHE A 123 -4.80 -15.58 -11.20
CA PHE A 123 -4.31 -14.26 -10.82
C PHE A 123 -2.78 -14.36 -10.69
N GLU A 124 -2.09 -14.33 -11.82
CA GLU A 124 -0.66 -13.98 -11.86
C GLU A 124 -0.49 -12.46 -11.66
#